data_AF-A0A7D5T5C8-F1
#
_entry.id   AF-A0A7D5T5C8-F1
#
_cell.length_a   1.000
_cell.length_b   1.000
_cell.length_c   1.000
_cell.angle_alpha   90.00
_cell.angle_beta   90.00
_cell.angle_gamma   90.00
#
_symmetry.space_group_name_H-M   'P 1'
#
loop_
_entity.id
_entity.type
_entity.pdbx_description
1 polymer ?
#
loop_
_entity_poly.entity_id
_entity_poly.type
_entity_poly.pdbx_seq_one_letter_code
_entity_poly.pdbx_strand_id
1 'polypeptide(L)'
;MPEAEPESSKSPEETGSNIESDLHPKHRQTLMDTYNKADWLCGTLAENQYIEVPSHLTSIRDSLKGLLTEQGLLEHRFVCTYCGYETWASEKPTTAQKSCPDCEEPLEYASTRIADTDSN
;
A
#
# COMPACT_ATOMS: atom_id res chain seq x y z
N MET A 1 -13.43 57.61 30.89
CA MET A 1 -11.97 57.38 30.88
C MET A 1 -11.73 55.89 30.99
N PRO A 2 -10.84 55.26 30.21
CA PRO A 2 -10.68 55.13 28.74
C PRO A 2 -11.22 53.73 28.26
N GLU A 3 -11.70 53.49 27.03
CA GLU A 3 -11.09 53.33 25.68
C GLU A 3 -10.18 52.09 25.47
N ALA A 4 -10.65 51.19 24.57
CA ALA A 4 -9.98 50.34 23.54
C ALA A 4 -8.82 49.39 23.97
N GLU A 5 -8.54 48.20 23.41
CA GLU A 5 -8.59 47.60 22.06
C GLU A 5 -8.57 46.05 22.16
N PRO A 6 -8.85 45.31 21.06
CA PRO A 6 -8.98 43.84 21.06
C PRO A 6 -7.62 43.12 21.02
N GLU A 7 -7.43 42.10 21.86
CA GLU A 7 -6.22 41.29 21.80
C GLU A 7 -6.20 40.38 20.57
N SER A 8 -5.22 40.70 19.74
CA SER A 8 -4.80 40.08 18.49
C SER A 8 -4.69 38.56 18.57
N SER A 9 -5.16 37.96 17.48
CA SER A 9 -4.80 36.65 16.97
C SER A 9 -3.38 36.21 17.34
N LYS A 10 -3.28 35.02 17.94
CA LYS A 10 -2.15 34.14 17.74
C LYS A 10 -2.69 32.76 17.45
N SER A 11 -2.93 32.48 16.17
CA SER A 11 -3.04 31.11 15.68
C SER A 11 -1.80 30.37 16.19
N PRO A 12 -1.93 29.18 16.80
CA PRO A 12 -0.77 28.33 16.97
C PRO A 12 -0.23 28.07 15.56
N GLU A 13 1.00 28.51 15.30
CA GLU A 13 1.73 28.09 14.12
C GLU A 13 1.65 26.57 14.07
N GLU A 14 0.92 26.07 13.08
CA GLU A 14 0.95 24.68 12.69
C GLU A 14 2.39 24.38 12.34
N THR A 15 3.15 23.91 13.33
CA THR A 15 4.36 23.16 13.08
C THR A 15 3.88 21.83 12.54
N GLY A 16 3.43 21.85 11.28
CA GLY A 16 3.28 20.69 10.46
C GLY A 16 4.66 20.08 10.37
N SER A 17 4.97 19.24 11.36
CA SER A 17 6.06 18.29 11.22
C SER A 17 5.64 17.42 10.04
N ASN A 18 6.13 17.77 8.86
CA ASN A 18 6.31 16.82 7.78
C ASN A 18 7.32 15.80 8.32
N ILE A 19 6.82 14.89 9.16
CA ILE A 19 7.49 13.64 9.43
C ILE A 19 7.22 12.82 8.17
N GLU A 20 8.01 13.07 7.11
CA GLU A 20 8.37 11.98 6.21
C GLU A 20 8.93 10.91 7.14
N SER A 21 8.06 9.96 7.51
CA SER A 21 8.43 8.81 8.32
C SER A 21 9.19 7.89 7.38
N ASP A 22 10.41 8.32 7.03
CA ASP A 22 11.34 7.56 6.22
C ASP A 22 11.71 6.33 7.06
N LEU A 23 11.00 5.24 6.81
CA LEU A 23 11.15 4.02 7.56
C LEU A 23 12.56 3.49 7.29
N HIS A 24 13.42 3.55 8.31
CA HIS A 24 14.81 3.15 8.20
C HIS A 24 14.96 1.84 7.40
N PRO A 25 15.91 1.72 6.45
CA PRO A 25 16.00 0.61 5.50
C PRO A 25 15.93 -0.80 6.13
N LYS A 26 16.48 -0.95 7.34
CA LYS A 26 16.38 -2.20 8.12
C LYS A 26 14.94 -2.56 8.52
N HIS A 27 14.14 -1.59 8.93
CA HIS A 27 12.73 -1.77 9.25
C HIS A 27 11.91 -2.03 7.99
N ARG A 28 12.24 -1.34 6.89
CA ARG A 28 11.68 -1.59 5.56
C ARG A 28 11.88 -3.04 5.13
N GLN A 29 13.11 -3.54 5.22
CA GLN A 29 13.43 -4.93 4.91
C GLN A 29 12.67 -5.92 5.80
N THR A 30 12.64 -5.67 7.11
CA THR A 30 11.92 -6.52 8.06
C THR A 30 10.42 -6.58 7.75
N LEU A 31 9.82 -5.45 7.36
CA LEU A 31 8.41 -5.38 6.97
C LEU A 31 8.14 -6.22 5.71
N MET A 32 8.98 -6.09 4.69
CA MET A 32 8.91 -6.85 3.44
C MET A 32 9.03 -8.37 3.68
N ASP A 33 10.03 -8.79 4.46
CA ASP A 33 10.22 -10.20 4.82
C ASP A 33 9.05 -10.79 5.61
N THR A 34 8.48 -9.99 6.53
CA THR A 34 7.36 -10.43 7.36
C THR A 34 6.09 -10.59 6.51
N TYR A 35 5.82 -9.67 5.59
CA TYR A 35 4.71 -9.79 4.65
C TYR A 35 4.83 -11.03 3.77
N ASN A 36 6.00 -11.27 3.16
CA ASN A 36 6.22 -12.46 2.31
C ASN A 36 5.96 -13.77 3.07
N LYS A 37 6.38 -13.86 4.34
CA LYS A 37 6.10 -15.03 5.17
C LYS A 37 4.62 -15.19 5.48
N ALA A 38 3.92 -14.09 5.79
CA ALA A 38 2.48 -14.12 6.05
C ALA A 38 1.69 -14.52 4.80
N ASP A 39 2.05 -13.98 3.63
CA ASP A 39 1.42 -14.30 2.35
C ASP A 39 1.64 -15.76 1.95
N TRP A 40 2.88 -16.24 2.04
CA TRP A 40 3.22 -17.65 1.79
C TRP A 40 2.46 -18.61 2.73
N LEU A 41 2.36 -18.28 4.02
CA LEU A 41 1.58 -19.09 4.97
C LEU A 41 0.09 -19.11 4.62
N CYS A 42 -0.51 -17.96 4.29
CA CYS A 42 -1.90 -17.89 3.84
C CYS A 42 -2.12 -18.74 2.59
N GLY A 43 -1.23 -18.66 1.60
CA GLY A 43 -1.30 -19.45 0.36
C GLY A 43 -1.18 -20.95 0.63
N THR A 44 -0.15 -21.36 1.38
CA THR A 44 0.10 -22.77 1.72
C THR A 44 -1.06 -23.40 2.48
N LEU A 45 -1.66 -22.66 3.42
CA LEU A 45 -2.83 -23.14 4.17
C LEU A 45 -4.07 -23.20 3.27
N ALA A 46 -4.29 -22.21 2.40
CA ALA A 46 -5.41 -22.21 1.45
C ALA A 46 -5.34 -23.36 0.43
N GLU A 47 -4.14 -23.79 0.02
CA GLU A 47 -3.94 -24.94 -0.85
C GLU A 47 -4.24 -26.28 -0.15
N ASN A 48 -4.10 -26.34 1.17
CA ASN A 48 -4.48 -27.50 1.96
C ASN A 48 -5.98 -27.50 2.24
N GLN A 49 -6.75 -28.24 1.43
CA GLN A 49 -8.22 -28.35 1.53
C GLN A 49 -8.77 -28.81 2.90
N TYR A 50 -7.90 -29.25 3.81
CA TYR A 50 -8.25 -29.72 5.16
C TYR A 50 -7.93 -28.71 6.27
N ILE A 51 -7.32 -27.57 5.94
CA ILE A 51 -6.89 -26.57 6.92
C ILE A 51 -7.47 -25.21 6.54
N GLU A 52 -8.36 -24.70 7.38
CA GLU A 52 -8.87 -23.34 7.22
C GLU A 52 -7.77 -22.33 7.55
N VAL A 53 -7.62 -21.29 6.72
CA VAL A 53 -6.67 -20.21 6.99
C VAL A 53 -7.15 -19.43 8.23
N PRO A 54 -6.36 -19.36 9.32
CA PRO A 54 -6.78 -18.63 10.51
C PRO A 54 -7.06 -17.16 10.21
N SER A 55 -8.22 -16.64 10.61
CA SER A 55 -8.62 -15.26 10.35
C SER A 55 -7.62 -14.22 10.85
N HIS A 56 -6.95 -14.49 11.98
CA HIS A 56 -5.88 -13.63 12.50
C HIS A 56 -4.67 -13.54 11.57
N LEU A 57 -4.30 -14.65 10.89
CA LEU A 57 -3.21 -14.66 9.93
C LEU A 57 -3.55 -13.77 8.72
N THR A 58 -4.77 -13.90 8.21
CA THR A 58 -5.32 -13.05 7.14
C THR A 58 -5.29 -11.57 7.55
N SER A 59 -5.76 -11.26 8.77
CA SER A 59 -5.74 -9.87 9.29
C SER A 59 -4.34 -9.30 9.44
N ILE A 60 -3.36 -10.10 9.86
CA ILE A 60 -1.95 -9.69 9.96
C ILE A 60 -1.41 -9.41 8.56
N ARG A 61 -1.61 -10.32 7.60
CA ARG A 61 -1.20 -10.14 6.20
C ARG A 61 -1.80 -8.85 5.61
N ASP A 62 -3.08 -8.61 5.84
CA ASP A 62 -3.78 -7.44 5.28
C ASP A 62 -3.30 -6.13 5.93
N SER A 63 -2.97 -6.17 7.23
CA SER A 63 -2.36 -5.03 7.93
C SER A 63 -0.95 -4.72 7.42
N LEU A 64 -0.12 -5.76 7.22
CA LEU A 64 1.22 -5.63 6.62
C LEU A 64 1.14 -5.10 5.18
N LYS A 65 0.16 -5.58 4.39
CA LYS A 65 -0.13 -5.07 3.05
C LYS A 65 -0.47 -3.58 3.08
N GLY A 66 -1.29 -3.14 4.04
CA GLY A 66 -1.60 -1.74 4.28
C GLY A 66 -0.34 -0.91 4.51
N LEU A 67 0.52 -1.34 5.45
CA LEU A 67 1.78 -0.66 5.76
C LEU A 67 2.72 -0.59 4.55
N LEU A 68 2.88 -1.67 3.80
CA LEU A 68 3.69 -1.67 2.57
C LEU A 68 3.14 -0.70 1.53
N THR A 69 1.82 -0.60 1.43
CA THR A 69 1.15 0.34 0.52
C THR A 69 1.40 1.80 0.94
N GLU A 70 1.31 2.10 2.24
CA GLU A 70 1.60 3.45 2.77
C GLU A 70 3.04 3.88 2.57
N GLN A 71 3.96 2.90 2.54
CA GLN A 71 5.38 3.13 2.31
C GLN A 71 5.76 3.09 0.81
N GLY A 72 4.79 2.91 -0.10
CA GLY A 72 5.06 2.84 -1.55
C GLY A 72 5.88 1.61 -1.96
N LEU A 73 5.85 0.54 -1.16
CA LEU A 73 6.67 -0.67 -1.32
C LEU A 73 5.92 -1.80 -1.99
N LEU A 74 4.63 -1.65 -2.20
CA LEU A 74 3.79 -2.64 -2.85
C LEU A 74 3.44 -2.15 -4.25
N GLU A 75 3.69 -2.98 -5.26
CA GLU A 75 3.17 -2.77 -6.60
C GLU A 75 2.05 -3.77 -6.87
N HIS A 76 1.01 -3.29 -7.54
CA HIS A 76 -0.13 -4.09 -8.00
C HIS A 76 0.03 -4.36 -9.50
N ARG A 77 -0.06 -5.63 -9.88
CA ARG A 77 -0.13 -6.09 -11.27
C ARG A 77 -1.55 -5.98 -11.77
N PHE A 78 -1.68 -5.30 -12.91
CA PHE A 78 -2.93 -5.19 -13.65
C PHE A 78 -2.74 -5.83 -15.02
N VAL A 79 -3.71 -6.63 -15.44
CA VAL A 79 -3.67 -7.38 -16.70
C VAL A 79 -4.94 -7.11 -17.51
N CYS A 80 -4.78 -6.82 -18.79
CA CYS A 80 -5.87 -6.76 -19.75
C CYS A 80 -6.20 -8.18 -20.20
N THR A 81 -7.38 -8.69 -19.86
CA THR A 81 -7.79 -10.05 -20.27
C THR A 81 -8.12 -10.14 -21.76
N TYR A 82 -8.35 -9.01 -22.43
CA TYR A 82 -8.64 -8.99 -23.86
C TYR A 82 -7.39 -9.20 -24.73
N CYS A 83 -6.34 -8.42 -24.47
CA CYS A 83 -5.14 -8.40 -25.32
C CYS A 83 -3.85 -8.80 -24.60
N GLY A 84 -3.91 -9.12 -23.30
CA GLY A 84 -2.76 -9.60 -22.53
C GLY A 84 -1.77 -8.52 -22.11
N TYR A 85 -2.09 -7.23 -22.30
CA TYR A 85 -1.28 -6.12 -21.80
C TYR A 85 -1.15 -6.20 -20.27
N GLU A 86 0.05 -5.95 -19.75
CA GLU A 86 0.32 -5.99 -18.31
C GLU A 86 1.03 -4.73 -17.85
N THR A 87 0.71 -4.27 -16.64
CA THR A 87 1.37 -3.12 -16.01
C THR A 87 1.46 -3.29 -14.49
N TRP A 88 2.43 -2.60 -13.89
CA TRP A 88 2.63 -2.55 -12.45
C TRP A 88 2.45 -1.11 -11.97
N ALA A 89 1.76 -0.93 -10.85
CA ALA A 89 1.59 0.38 -10.25
C ALA A 89 1.63 0.33 -8.73
N SER A 90 2.29 1.32 -8.12
CA SER A 90 2.38 1.48 -6.66
C SER A 90 1.12 2.09 -6.04
N GLU A 91 0.20 2.58 -6.87
CA GLU A 91 -1.05 3.17 -6.41
C GLU A 91 -2.00 2.10 -5.90
N LYS A 92 -2.74 2.43 -4.83
CA LYS A 92 -3.89 1.64 -4.38
C LYS A 92 -4.79 1.37 -5.60
N PRO A 93 -5.40 0.18 -5.72
CA PRO A 93 -6.45 -0.08 -6.70
C PRO A 93 -7.66 0.79 -6.33
N THR A 94 -7.61 2.07 -6.67
CA THR A 94 -8.77 2.94 -6.60
C THR A 94 -9.69 2.55 -7.74
N THR A 95 -10.99 2.67 -7.49
CA THR A 95 -12.09 2.29 -8.40
C THR A 95 -12.04 3.02 -9.77
N ALA A 96 -11.07 3.91 -9.99
CA ALA A 96 -10.70 4.37 -11.31
C ALA A 96 -10.04 3.20 -12.08
N GLN A 97 -10.89 2.40 -12.71
CA GLN A 97 -10.53 1.33 -13.65
C GLN A 97 -9.44 1.85 -14.58
N LYS A 98 -8.20 1.37 -14.42
CA LYS A 98 -7.14 1.65 -15.39
C LYS A 98 -7.55 0.96 -16.68
N SER A 99 -7.67 1.71 -17.76
CA SER A 99 -7.94 1.17 -19.09
C SER A 99 -6.64 0.69 -19.75
N CYS A 100 -6.73 -0.38 -20.51
CA CYS A 100 -5.66 -0.86 -21.37
C CYS A 100 -5.34 0.22 -22.42
N PRO A 101 -4.07 0.64 -22.58
CA PRO A 101 -3.72 1.66 -23.57
C PRO A 101 -3.92 1.18 -25.02
N ASP A 102 -3.88 -0.13 -25.27
CA ASP A 102 -4.02 -0.70 -26.61
C ASP A 102 -5.47 -0.97 -27.01
N CYS A 103 -6.31 -1.29 -26.02
CA CYS A 103 -7.61 -1.94 -26.24
C CYS A 103 -8.75 -1.16 -25.58
N GLU A 104 -8.44 -0.15 -24.76
CA GLU A 104 -9.34 0.65 -23.93
C GLU A 104 -10.21 -0.13 -22.92
N GLU A 105 -10.13 -1.46 -22.95
CA GLU A 105 -10.75 -2.40 -22.00
C GLU A 105 -10.22 -2.23 -20.57
N PRO A 106 -11.04 -2.52 -19.55
CA PRO A 106 -10.63 -2.41 -18.16
C PRO A 106 -9.52 -3.42 -17.81
N LEU A 107 -8.51 -2.96 -17.09
CA LEU A 107 -7.49 -3.83 -16.53
C LEU A 107 -8.00 -4.48 -15.24
N GLU A 108 -7.78 -5.79 -15.12
CA GLU A 108 -8.12 -6.56 -13.92
C GLU A 108 -6.90 -6.68 -13.00
N TYR A 109 -7.15 -6.66 -11.70
CA TYR A 109 -6.11 -6.94 -10.71
C TYR A 109 -5.69 -8.42 -10.77
N ALA A 110 -4.40 -8.68 -10.96
CA ALA A 110 -3.88 -10.04 -11.04
C ALA A 110 -3.12 -10.44 -9.76
N SER A 111 -2.20 -9.61 -9.29
CA SER A 111 -1.34 -9.94 -8.14
C SER A 111 -0.68 -8.70 -7.54
N THR A 112 0.00 -8.86 -6.41
CA THR A 112 0.89 -7.85 -5.84
C THR A 112 2.31 -8.37 -5.75
N ARG A 113 3.28 -7.46 -5.81
CA ARG A 113 4.67 -7.75 -5.46
C ARG A 113 5.22 -6.63 -4.60
N ILE A 114 6.34 -6.93 -3.95
CA ILE A 114 7.16 -5.90 -3.32
C ILE A 114 7.97 -5.23 -4.43
N ALA A 115 7.94 -3.89 -4.50
CA ALA A 115 8.71 -3.12 -5.46
C ALA A 115 10.19 -3.43 -5.30
N ASP A 116 10.89 -3.71 -6.40
CA ASP A 116 12.35 -3.88 -6.38
C ASP A 116 12.98 -2.59 -5.85
N THR A 117 13.66 -2.69 -4.70
CA THR A 117 14.31 -1.53 -4.07
C THR A 117 15.72 -1.28 -4.61
N ASP A 118 16.10 -1.97 -5.68
CA ASP A 118 17.38 -1.78 -6.36
C ASP A 118 17.35 -0.52 -7.22
N SER A 119 17.64 0.62 -6.59
CA SER A 119 18.16 1.78 -7.30
C SER A 119 18.97 2.67 -6.35
N ASN A 120 20.28 2.61 -6.57
CA ASN A 120 21.39 3.50 -6.16
C ASN A 120 22.08 3.27 -4.81
#